data_AF-A0A8S3PVW4-F1
#
_entry.id   AF-A0A8S3PVW4-F1
#
_cell.length_a   1.000
_cell.length_b   1.000
_cell.length_c   1.000
_cell.angle_alpha   90.00
_cell.angle_beta   90.00
_cell.angle_gamma   90.00
#
_symmetry.space_group_name_H-M   'P 1'
#
loop_
_entity.id
_entity.type
_entity.pdbx_description
1 polymer ?
#
loop_
_entity_poly.entity_id
_entity_poly.type
_entity_poly.pdbx_seq_one_letter_code
_entity_poly.pdbx_strand_id
1 'polypeptide(L)'
;MRCRYLYHGNLDEIHPFRVKSGHTPPLTCNTLENYLFNTKHELSSMQIRKFRNNLSLSQRSGISSLLNDESLIIKKADKSNNVVILDKVNYLLEGDRQLNTQHYTKLENFDLKALRCNINTYVKGMYTKGVIDYSTFNYLNNGNQIDYGPGYMHILPKIHRLR
;
A
#
# COMPACT_ATOMS: atom_id res chain seq x y z
N MET A 1 16.77 -6.30 -1.32
CA MET A 1 17.32 -7.64 -1.02
C MET A 1 16.16 -8.60 -0.80
N ARG A 2 15.97 -9.61 -1.66
CA ARG A 2 14.94 -10.65 -1.47
C ARG A 2 15.53 -11.75 -0.59
N CYS A 3 14.91 -12.06 0.54
CA CYS A 3 15.33 -13.14 1.44
C CYS A 3 15.30 -14.48 0.67
N ARG A 4 16.47 -14.95 0.23
CA ARG A 4 16.64 -16.27 -0.43
C ARG A 4 16.69 -17.43 0.56
N TYR A 5 16.77 -17.17 1.86
CA TYR A 5 17.27 -18.14 2.85
C TYR A 5 16.22 -18.77 3.78
N LEU A 6 14.91 -18.60 3.53
CA LEU A 6 13.87 -19.12 4.45
C LEU A 6 13.11 -20.36 3.96
N TYR A 7 13.49 -20.97 2.83
CA TYR A 7 12.95 -22.26 2.42
C TYR A 7 14.01 -23.35 2.52
N HIS A 8 13.87 -24.19 3.55
CA HIS A 8 14.63 -25.42 3.70
C HIS A 8 14.06 -26.45 2.71
N GLY A 9 14.72 -26.61 1.56
CA GLY A 9 14.40 -27.68 0.59
C GLY A 9 13.75 -27.23 -0.73
N ASN A 10 14.52 -26.55 -1.59
CA ASN A 10 14.75 -26.94 -2.99
C ASN A 10 15.61 -25.88 -3.70
N LEU A 11 16.58 -26.33 -4.49
CA LEU A 11 17.46 -25.48 -5.31
C LEU A 11 16.82 -25.09 -6.65
N ASP A 12 15.55 -25.42 -6.87
CA ASP A 12 14.85 -25.17 -8.13
C ASP A 12 14.74 -23.67 -8.43
N GLU A 13 14.79 -23.33 -9.72
CA GLU A 13 14.55 -21.96 -10.15
C GLU A 13 13.16 -21.48 -9.72
N ILE A 14 13.15 -20.45 -8.88
CA ILE A 14 11.93 -19.87 -8.36
C ILE A 14 11.21 -19.13 -9.48
N HIS A 15 10.06 -19.64 -9.90
CA HIS A 15 9.17 -18.94 -10.84
C HIS A 15 8.82 -17.53 -10.29
N PRO A 16 8.93 -16.45 -11.10
CA PRO A 16 8.75 -15.07 -10.64
C PRO A 16 7.31 -14.75 -10.23
N PHE A 17 6.33 -15.44 -10.82
CA PHE A 17 4.91 -15.29 -10.51
C PHE A 17 4.44 -16.44 -9.63
N ARG A 18 4.20 -16.17 -8.34
CA ARG A 18 3.76 -17.17 -7.35
C ARG A 18 2.37 -16.84 -6.83
N VAL A 19 1.52 -17.85 -6.75
CA VAL A 19 0.27 -17.76 -5.99
C VAL A 19 0.59 -17.74 -4.49
N LYS A 20 -0.29 -17.13 -3.69
CA LYS A 20 -0.17 -17.13 -2.23
C LYS A 20 -0.08 -18.58 -1.73
N SER A 21 0.82 -18.83 -0.78
CA SER A 21 0.91 -20.13 -0.12
C SER A 21 -0.40 -20.43 0.60
N GLY A 22 -0.96 -21.63 0.35
CA GLY A 22 -2.07 -22.18 1.14
C GLY A 22 -1.60 -22.85 2.44
N HIS A 23 -0.31 -22.72 2.78
CA HIS A 23 0.24 -23.32 3.99
C HIS A 23 -0.49 -22.78 5.21
N THR A 24 -1.23 -23.66 5.85
CA THR A 24 -1.79 -23.45 7.18
C THR A 24 -0.87 -24.20 8.13
N PRO A 25 -0.30 -23.54 9.15
CA PRO A 25 0.51 -24.26 10.13
C PRO A 25 -0.35 -25.33 10.83
N PRO A 26 0.26 -26.42 11.35
CA PRO A 26 -0.46 -27.42 12.11
C PRO A 26 -1.26 -26.77 13.26
N LEU A 27 -2.49 -27.25 13.47
CA LEU A 27 -3.40 -26.74 14.51
C LEU A 27 -2.81 -26.82 15.93
N THR A 28 -1.84 -27.70 16.15
CA THR A 28 -1.22 -27.93 17.46
C THR A 28 0.29 -27.78 17.36
N CYS A 29 0.78 -26.56 17.61
CA CYS A 29 2.20 -26.32 17.83
C CYS A 29 2.39 -25.91 19.29
N ASN A 30 2.78 -26.86 20.15
CA ASN A 30 2.95 -26.62 21.60
C ASN A 30 3.88 -25.43 21.88
N THR A 31 4.91 -25.22 21.06
CA THR A 31 5.81 -24.07 21.17
C THR A 31 5.10 -22.75 20.90
N LEU A 32 4.23 -22.69 19.90
CA LEU A 32 3.43 -21.50 19.57
C LEU A 32 2.38 -21.23 20.66
N GLU A 33 1.70 -22.27 21.13
CA GLU A 33 0.72 -22.16 22.21
C GLU A 33 1.36 -21.66 23.51
N ASN A 34 2.53 -22.21 23.87
CA ASN A 34 3.29 -21.76 25.03
C ASN A 34 3.76 -20.31 24.88
N TYR A 35 4.23 -19.92 23.69
CA TYR A 35 4.60 -18.53 23.42
C TYR A 35 3.39 -17.60 23.57
N LEU A 36 2.25 -17.93 22.95
CA LEU A 36 1.02 -17.14 23.05
C LEU A 36 0.53 -17.03 24.50
N PHE A 37 0.56 -18.13 25.26
CA PHE A 37 0.18 -18.15 26.67
C PHE A 37 1.10 -17.24 27.51
N ASN A 38 2.42 -17.40 27.38
CA ASN A 38 3.40 -16.62 28.12
C ASN A 38 3.34 -15.13 27.76
N THR A 39 3.22 -14.79 26.47
CA THR A 39 3.07 -13.40 26.02
C THR A 39 1.79 -12.78 26.55
N LYS A 40 0.66 -13.50 26.55
CA LYS A 40 -0.59 -13.01 27.15
C LYS A 40 -0.42 -12.77 28.66
N HIS A 41 0.22 -13.69 29.37
CA HIS A 41 0.50 -13.55 30.79
C HIS A 41 1.39 -12.33 31.08
N GLU A 42 2.46 -12.16 30.32
CA GLU A 42 3.36 -11.00 30.43
C GLU A 42 2.62 -9.68 30.16
N LEU A 43 1.85 -9.61 29.08
CA LEU A 43 1.03 -8.42 28.76
C LEU A 43 0.00 -8.11 29.84
N SER A 44 -0.61 -9.13 30.45
CA SER A 44 -1.58 -8.96 31.54
C SER A 44 -0.96 -8.49 32.86
N SER A 45 0.30 -8.86 33.11
CA SER A 45 1.06 -8.48 34.31
C SER A 45 1.82 -7.16 34.14
N MET A 46 1.91 -6.65 32.91
CA MET A 46 2.57 -5.39 32.60
C MET A 46 1.81 -4.21 33.20
N GLN A 47 2.50 -3.39 34.00
CA GLN A 47 1.93 -2.14 34.49
C GLN A 47 1.84 -1.10 33.36
N ILE A 48 0.64 -0.91 32.83
CA ILE A 48 0.36 0.14 31.86
C ILE A 48 0.46 1.49 32.56
N ARG A 49 1.52 2.24 32.28
CA ARG A 49 1.62 3.63 32.71
C ARG A 49 0.52 4.43 32.01
N LYS A 50 -0.28 5.17 32.77
CA LYS A 50 -1.27 6.10 32.19
C LYS A 50 -0.54 7.07 31.27
N PHE A 51 -0.91 7.06 30.00
CA PHE A 51 -0.38 8.00 29.02
C PHE A 51 -0.66 9.42 29.48
N ARG A 52 0.39 10.24 29.58
CA ARG A 52 0.26 11.68 29.78
C ARG A 52 0.42 12.34 28.42
N ASN A 53 -0.59 13.10 28.02
CA ASN A 53 -0.47 13.91 26.82
C ASN A 53 0.71 14.88 26.98
N ASN A 54 1.58 14.91 25.98
CA ASN A 54 2.70 15.85 25.88
C ASN A 54 2.27 17.25 25.39
N LEU A 55 0.99 17.42 25.08
CA LEU A 55 0.40 18.67 24.59
C LEU A 55 -0.61 19.21 25.61
N SER A 56 -0.71 20.53 25.70
CA SER A 56 -1.76 21.20 26.46
C SER A 56 -3.12 21.02 25.77
N LEU A 57 -4.20 21.38 26.49
CA LEU A 57 -5.54 21.42 25.90
C LEU A 57 -5.61 22.42 24.74
N SER A 58 -5.06 23.62 24.91
CA SER A 58 -5.05 24.65 23.88
C SER A 58 -4.29 24.23 22.62
N GLN A 59 -3.16 23.52 22.76
CA GLN A 59 -2.41 22.98 21.62
C GLN A 59 -3.20 21.93 20.86
N ARG A 60 -3.88 21.01 21.57
CA ARG A 60 -4.77 20.02 20.94
C ARG A 60 -5.93 20.68 20.21
N SER A 61 -6.56 21.68 20.82
CA SER A 61 -7.61 22.46 20.18
C SER A 61 -7.10 23.15 18.91
N GLY A 62 -5.92 23.77 18.97
CA GLY A 62 -5.29 24.39 17.79
C GLY A 62 -4.99 23.39 16.67
N ILE A 63 -4.45 22.21 17.00
CA ILE A 63 -4.25 21.13 16.01
C ILE A 63 -5.57 20.67 15.42
N SER A 64 -6.61 20.51 16.25
CA SER A 64 -7.94 20.14 15.75
C SER A 64 -8.53 21.21 14.84
N SER A 65 -8.34 22.49 15.15
CA SER A 65 -8.78 23.59 14.29
C SER A 65 -8.06 23.55 12.95
N LEU A 66 -6.74 23.32 12.93
CA LEU A 66 -5.96 23.20 11.70
C LEU A 66 -6.38 22.00 10.84
N LEU A 67 -6.67 20.85 11.47
CA LEU A 67 -7.13 19.65 10.75
C LEU A 67 -8.52 19.82 10.13
N ASN A 68 -9.35 20.70 10.71
CA ASN A 68 -10.71 20.98 10.25
C ASN A 68 -10.78 22.19 9.30
N ASP A 69 -9.67 22.86 9.02
CA ASP A 69 -9.62 23.99 8.09
C ASP A 69 -9.59 23.47 6.64
N GLU A 70 -10.71 23.63 5.93
CA GLU A 70 -10.86 23.18 4.55
C GLU A 70 -10.05 23.98 3.52
N SER A 71 -9.48 25.12 3.90
CA SER A 71 -8.59 25.92 3.05
C SER A 71 -7.17 25.35 3.00
N LEU A 72 -6.84 24.43 3.90
CA LEU A 72 -5.51 23.84 4.04
C LEU A 72 -5.46 22.39 3.56
N ILE A 73 -4.30 22.01 3.04
CA ILE A 73 -3.92 20.64 2.74
C ILE A 73 -2.73 20.27 3.63
N ILE A 74 -2.94 19.30 4.52
CA ILE A 74 -1.92 18.80 5.43
C ILE A 74 -1.48 17.41 4.96
N LYS A 75 -0.21 17.27 4.55
CA LYS A 75 0.36 16.03 4.02
C LYS A 75 1.74 15.76 4.63
N LYS A 76 2.15 14.49 4.63
CA LYS A 76 3.54 14.13 4.91
C LYS A 76 4.42 14.56 3.75
N ALA A 77 5.64 15.01 4.05
CA ALA A 77 6.64 15.26 3.02
C ALA A 77 7.11 13.94 2.38
N ASP A 78 7.48 13.97 1.09
CA ASP A 78 8.05 12.81 0.36
C ASP A 78 9.33 12.27 1.02
N LYS A 79 10.12 13.16 1.63
CA LYS A 79 11.37 12.84 2.32
C LYS A 79 11.36 13.45 3.71
N SER A 80 11.92 12.72 4.68
CA SER A 80 11.94 13.03 6.11
C SER A 80 10.59 12.86 6.82
N ASN A 81 10.60 12.81 8.16
CA ASN A 81 9.40 12.71 9.00
C ASN A 81 8.67 14.06 9.17
N ASN A 82 8.78 14.95 8.20
CA ASN A 82 8.19 16.28 8.25
C ASN A 82 6.74 16.28 7.73
N VAL A 83 5.96 17.23 8.23
CA VAL A 83 4.58 17.53 7.78
C VAL A 83 4.60 18.86 7.04
N VAL A 84 3.91 18.93 5.91
CA VAL A 84 3.75 20.14 5.09
C VAL A 84 2.31 20.61 5.18
N ILE A 85 2.15 21.90 5.42
CA ILE A 85 0.86 22.59 5.37
C ILE A 85 0.89 23.45 4.11
N LEU A 86 -0.10 23.26 3.24
CA LEU A 86 -0.23 23.98 1.98
C LEU A 86 -1.59 24.65 1.90
N ASP A 87 -1.64 25.78 1.23
CA ASP A 87 -2.90 26.32 0.73
C ASP A 87 -3.51 25.36 -0.30
N LYS A 88 -4.81 25.09 -0.19
CA LYS A 88 -5.52 24.14 -1.04
C LYS A 88 -5.58 24.56 -2.50
N VAL A 89 -5.73 25.86 -2.78
CA VAL A 89 -5.78 26.37 -4.15
C VAL A 89 -4.43 26.12 -4.83
N ASN A 90 -3.33 26.47 -4.16
CA ASN A 90 -1.98 26.22 -4.69
C ASN A 90 -1.70 24.72 -4.88
N TYR A 91 -2.15 23.88 -3.95
CA TYR A 91 -2.01 22.43 -4.07
C TYR A 91 -2.71 21.87 -5.31
N LEU A 92 -3.94 22.33 -5.59
CA LEU A 92 -4.71 21.92 -6.77
C LEU A 92 -4.07 22.42 -8.07
N LEU A 93 -3.67 23.69 -8.10
CA LEU A 93 -3.00 24.29 -9.28
C LEU A 93 -1.72 23.53 -9.64
N GLU A 94 -0.92 23.15 -8.66
CA GLU A 94 0.29 22.35 -8.91
C GLU A 94 -0.05 20.94 -9.40
N GLY A 95 -1.13 20.33 -8.89
CA GLY A 95 -1.65 19.06 -9.40
C GLY A 95 -2.05 19.13 -10.87
N ASP A 96 -2.84 20.14 -11.23
CA ASP A 96 -3.26 20.37 -12.63
C ASP A 96 -2.07 20.64 -13.55
N ARG A 97 -1.06 21.41 -13.06
CA ARG A 97 0.19 21.66 -13.79
C ARG A 97 0.98 20.37 -14.06
N GLN A 98 1.01 19.44 -13.09
CA GLN A 98 1.66 18.14 -13.26
C GLN A 98 0.87 17.20 -14.16
N LEU A 99 -0.46 17.29 -14.17
CA LEU A 99 -1.38 16.56 -15.06
C LEU A 99 -1.43 17.13 -16.50
N ASN A 100 -0.35 17.74 -16.97
CA ASN A 100 -0.32 18.37 -18.28
C ASN A 100 -0.55 17.38 -19.45
N THR A 101 -1.06 17.93 -20.55
CA THR A 101 -1.42 17.18 -21.76
C THR A 101 -0.23 16.60 -22.53
N GLN A 102 0.99 16.96 -22.16
CA GLN A 102 2.19 16.36 -22.78
C GLN A 102 2.37 14.90 -22.33
N HIS A 103 1.95 14.56 -21.10
CA HIS A 103 2.16 13.23 -20.52
C HIS A 103 0.86 12.50 -20.19
N TYR A 104 -0.24 13.24 -19.98
CA TYR A 104 -1.53 12.68 -19.58
C TYR A 104 -2.64 13.09 -20.53
N THR A 105 -3.58 12.17 -20.79
CA THR A 105 -4.78 12.45 -21.58
C THR A 105 -5.99 12.16 -20.71
N LYS A 106 -6.91 13.12 -20.64
CA LYS A 106 -8.19 12.94 -19.94
C LYS A 106 -9.03 11.90 -20.67
N LEU A 107 -9.54 10.92 -19.93
CA LEU A 107 -10.50 9.95 -20.46
C LEU A 107 -11.92 10.46 -20.19
N GLU A 108 -12.70 10.69 -21.25
CA GLU A 108 -14.11 11.11 -21.12
C GLU A 108 -14.99 10.01 -20.52
N ASN A 109 -14.69 8.75 -20.83
CA ASN A 109 -15.37 7.59 -20.27
C ASN A 109 -14.33 6.57 -19.82
N PHE A 110 -14.37 6.17 -18.55
CA PHE A 110 -13.52 5.12 -18.02
C PHE A 110 -14.37 3.92 -17.59
N ASP A 111 -14.27 2.83 -18.35
CA ASP A 111 -14.91 1.56 -18.00
C ASP A 111 -13.84 0.56 -17.55
N LEU A 112 -13.69 0.46 -16.22
CA LEU A 112 -12.79 -0.47 -15.57
C LEU A 112 -13.15 -1.93 -15.89
N LYS A 113 -14.43 -2.25 -16.09
CA LYS A 113 -14.89 -3.61 -16.38
C LYS A 113 -14.51 -4.00 -17.81
N ALA A 114 -14.71 -3.12 -18.78
CA ALA A 114 -14.30 -3.34 -20.16
C ALA A 114 -12.77 -3.51 -20.26
N LEU A 115 -12.00 -2.66 -19.58
CA LEU A 115 -10.54 -2.78 -19.53
C LEU A 115 -10.10 -4.14 -18.95
N ARG A 116 -10.72 -4.59 -17.86
CA ARG A 116 -10.46 -5.92 -17.26
C ARG A 116 -10.76 -7.05 -18.25
N CYS A 117 -11.88 -6.99 -18.96
CA CYS A 117 -12.25 -7.98 -19.97
C CYS A 117 -11.20 -8.06 -21.09
N ASN A 118 -10.74 -6.90 -21.57
CA ASN A 118 -9.72 -6.83 -22.60
C ASN A 118 -8.39 -7.43 -22.13
N ILE A 119 -7.92 -7.07 -20.92
CA ILE A 119 -6.69 -7.63 -20.34
C ILE A 119 -6.79 -9.16 -20.23
N ASN A 120 -7.89 -9.68 -19.69
CA ASN A 120 -8.09 -11.14 -19.55
C ASN A 120 -8.08 -11.84 -20.92
N THR A 121 -8.67 -11.21 -21.94
CA THR A 121 -8.66 -11.73 -23.32
C THR A 121 -7.23 -11.83 -23.87
N TYR A 122 -6.40 -10.79 -23.68
CA TYR A 122 -5.00 -10.81 -24.11
C TYR A 122 -4.18 -11.84 -23.36
N VAL A 123 -4.30 -11.91 -22.03
CA VAL A 123 -3.59 -12.88 -21.19
C VAL A 123 -3.94 -14.31 -21.57
N LYS A 124 -5.24 -14.60 -21.81
CA LYS A 124 -5.69 -15.89 -22.35
C LYS A 124 -5.09 -16.19 -23.72
N GLY A 125 -5.07 -15.20 -24.61
CA GLY A 125 -4.45 -15.32 -25.93
C GLY A 125 -2.96 -15.67 -25.85
N MET A 126 -2.20 -14.99 -24.99
CA MET A 126 -0.78 -15.27 -24.76
C MET A 126 -0.54 -16.70 -24.26
N TYR A 127 -1.39 -17.18 -23.35
CA TYR A 127 -1.31 -18.56 -22.87
C TYR A 127 -1.61 -19.57 -23.99
N THR A 128 -2.69 -19.38 -24.75
CA THR A 128 -3.04 -20.29 -25.86
C THR A 128 -1.99 -20.34 -26.96
N LYS A 129 -1.21 -19.26 -27.15
CA LYS A 129 -0.10 -19.20 -28.10
C LYS A 129 1.23 -19.72 -27.53
N GLY A 130 1.26 -20.15 -26.28
CA GLY A 130 2.48 -20.65 -25.62
C GLY A 130 3.51 -19.56 -25.28
N VAL A 131 3.11 -18.27 -25.27
CA VAL A 131 4.00 -17.15 -24.94
C VAL A 131 4.28 -17.07 -23.44
N ILE A 132 3.31 -17.48 -22.63
CA ILE A 132 3.42 -17.54 -21.17
C ILE A 132 3.04 -18.94 -20.69
N ASP A 133 3.65 -19.37 -19.58
CA ASP A 133 3.34 -20.65 -18.95
C ASP A 133 2.03 -20.59 -18.14
N TYR A 134 1.58 -21.76 -17.69
CA TYR A 134 0.36 -21.85 -16.89
C TYR A 134 0.49 -21.09 -15.56
N SER A 135 1.67 -21.10 -14.93
CA SER A 135 1.90 -20.40 -13.65
C SER A 135 1.73 -18.89 -13.79
N THR A 136 2.27 -18.30 -14.86
CA THR A 136 2.11 -16.89 -15.22
C THR A 136 0.66 -16.57 -15.58
N PHE A 137 0.04 -17.38 -16.45
CA PHE A 137 -1.38 -17.23 -16.80
C PHE A 137 -2.27 -17.24 -15.56
N ASN A 138 -2.10 -18.24 -14.69
CA ASN A 138 -2.84 -18.40 -13.46
C ASN A 138 -2.59 -17.24 -12.49
N TYR A 139 -1.37 -16.72 -12.37
CA TYR A 139 -1.08 -15.55 -11.53
C TYR A 139 -1.76 -14.27 -12.04
N LEU A 140 -1.69 -14.02 -13.35
CA LEU A 140 -2.28 -12.85 -13.98
C LEU A 140 -3.82 -12.93 -14.01
N ASN A 141 -4.39 -14.14 -14.01
CA ASN A 141 -5.82 -14.39 -14.14
C ASN A 141 -6.53 -14.74 -12.81
N ASN A 142 -5.86 -15.30 -11.78
CA ASN A 142 -6.45 -15.59 -10.45
C ASN A 142 -6.55 -14.35 -9.55
N GLY A 143 -7.08 -13.28 -10.10
CA GLY A 143 -7.26 -11.98 -9.46
C GLY A 143 -8.70 -11.62 -9.13
N ASN A 144 -9.59 -12.59 -8.83
CA ASN A 144 -10.91 -12.33 -8.21
C ASN A 144 -10.81 -11.72 -6.79
N GLN A 145 -9.69 -11.07 -6.44
CA GLN A 145 -9.47 -10.44 -5.14
C GLN A 145 -8.42 -9.32 -5.16
N ILE A 146 -7.94 -8.88 -6.33
CA ILE A 146 -7.19 -7.63 -6.40
C ILE A 146 -8.14 -6.58 -6.95
N ASP A 147 -8.71 -5.83 -6.04
CA ASP A 147 -9.52 -4.66 -6.35
C ASP A 147 -8.57 -3.59 -6.91
N TYR A 148 -8.17 -3.74 -8.17
CA TYR A 148 -7.49 -2.69 -8.90
C TYR A 148 -8.54 -1.62 -9.17
N GLY A 149 -8.71 -0.72 -8.21
CA GLY A 149 -9.25 0.60 -8.49
C GLY A 149 -8.32 1.34 -9.46
N PRO A 150 -8.79 2.47 -10.04
CA PRO A 150 -7.90 3.33 -10.80
C PRO A 150 -6.67 3.70 -9.96
N GLY A 151 -5.51 3.79 -10.61
CA GLY A 151 -4.32 4.32 -9.96
C GLY A 151 -4.56 5.75 -9.51
N TYR A 152 -4.23 6.07 -8.26
CA TYR A 152 -4.33 7.43 -7.76
C TYR A 152 -3.00 8.15 -7.96
N MET A 153 -3.07 9.39 -8.43
CA MET A 153 -1.91 10.27 -8.41
C MET A 153 -1.69 10.78 -6.98
N HIS A 154 -0.59 10.39 -6.37
CA HIS A 154 -0.20 10.88 -5.05
C HIS A 154 0.75 12.08 -5.20
N ILE A 155 0.23 13.29 -5.01
CA ILE A 155 1.05 14.51 -4.99
C ILE A 155 1.61 14.69 -3.57
N LEU A 156 2.79 14.10 -3.33
CA LEU A 156 3.55 14.29 -2.08
C LEU A 156 4.48 15.50 -2.21
N PRO A 157 4.38 16.50 -1.32
CA PRO A 157 5.24 17.67 -1.38
C PRO A 157 6.70 17.30 -1.09
N LYS A 158 7.60 17.84 -1.92
CA LYS A 158 9.05 17.64 -1.77
C LYS A 158 9.71 18.91 -1.27
N ILE A 159 10.31 18.83 -0.08
CA ILE A 159 11.04 19.95 0.51
C ILE A 159 12.49 19.88 0.06
N HIS A 160 12.95 20.93 -0.63
CA HIS A 160 14.35 21.09 -1.00
C HIS A 160 15.06 21.93 0.06
N ARG A 161 16.30 21.58 0.40
CA ARG A 161 17.15 22.44 1.22
C ARG A 161 17.66 23.58 0.34
N LEU A 162 17.39 24.82 0.74
CA LEU A 162 18.06 25.98 0.16
C LEU A 162 19.54 25.90 0.60
N ARG A 163 20.44 25.92 -0.38
CA ARG A 163 21.89 26.02 -0.15
C ARG A 163 22.27 27.47 0.09
#